data_AF-A0A1G0G906-F1
#
_entry.id   AF-A0A1G0G906-F1
#
_cell.length_a   1.000
_cell.length_b   1.000
_cell.length_c   1.000
_cell.angle_alpha   90.00
_cell.angle_beta   90.00
_cell.angle_gamma   90.00
#
_symmetry.space_group_name_H-M   'P 1'
#
loop_
_entity.id
_entity.type
_entity.pdbx_description
1 polymer ?
#
loop_
_entity_poly.entity_id
_entity_poly.type
_entity_poly.pdbx_seq_one_letter_code
_entity_poly.pdbx_strand_id
1 'polypeptide(L)'
;MKEMLWLVVAILIIFLVVLFFPTGTNDYQNPSEQASTPTVPEGSKVEQAARANDAPTAMEEETRYRLMQAEFAKLEKGRRDLKRRLGKLRYHLKDIQLPAMQAQEVNEVMLNGYKLLHTPKMLGAFSDVAGIAEELGRVNYAYASLDEVDRILQQNKPVEETATGSQE
;
A
#
# COMPACT_ATOMS: atom_id res chain seq x y z
N MET A 1 -27.40 -33.07 24.68
CA MET A 1 -27.60 -32.22 23.48
C MET A 1 -28.02 -30.80 23.84
N LYS A 2 -28.99 -30.60 24.74
CA LYS A 2 -29.43 -29.25 25.17
C LYS A 2 -28.32 -28.45 25.88
N GLU A 3 -27.52 -29.10 26.73
CA GLU A 3 -26.39 -28.45 27.43
C GLU A 3 -25.24 -28.04 26.50
N MET A 4 -24.97 -28.83 25.46
CA MET A 4 -23.98 -28.49 24.42
C MET A 4 -24.42 -27.28 23.58
N LEU A 5 -25.73 -27.15 23.33
CA LEU A 5 -26.28 -26.03 22.58
C LEU A 5 -26.15 -24.71 23.36
N TRP A 6 -26.37 -24.73 24.67
CA TRP A 6 -26.19 -23.56 25.53
C TRP A 6 -24.72 -23.09 25.59
N LEU A 7 -23.78 -24.03 25.59
CA LEU A 7 -22.35 -23.73 25.61
C LEU A 7 -21.88 -23.04 24.31
N VAL A 8 -22.36 -23.51 23.15
CA VAL A 8 -22.06 -22.90 21.86
C VAL A 8 -22.65 -21.49 21.74
N VAL A 9 -23.89 -21.29 22.22
CA VAL A 9 -24.53 -19.97 22.22
C VAL A 9 -23.79 -18.99 23.15
N ALA A 10 -23.33 -19.44 24.32
CA ALA A 10 -22.56 -18.60 25.23
C ALA A 10 -21.23 -18.12 24.62
N ILE A 11 -20.50 -19.01 23.93
CA ILE A 11 -19.24 -18.67 23.25
C ILE A 11 -19.50 -17.65 22.12
N LEU A 12 -20.58 -17.83 21.36
CA LEU A 12 -20.95 -16.90 20.28
C LEU A 12 -21.20 -15.48 20.81
N ILE A 13 -21.88 -15.35 21.94
CA ILE A 13 -22.18 -14.05 22.56
C ILE A 13 -20.89 -13.37 23.03
N ILE A 14 -19.97 -14.12 23.65
CA ILE A 14 -18.67 -13.58 24.08
C ILE A 14 -17.88 -13.04 22.88
N PHE A 15 -17.88 -13.78 21.77
CA PHE A 15 -17.19 -13.36 20.55
C PHE A 15 -17.78 -12.07 19.97
N LEU A 16 -19.10 -11.91 19.99
CA LEU A 16 -19.76 -10.68 19.56
C LEU A 16 -19.42 -9.49 20.46
N VAL A 17 -19.30 -9.68 21.77
CA VAL A 17 -18.90 -8.61 22.71
C VAL A 17 -17.45 -8.16 22.45
N VAL A 18 -16.52 -9.09 22.21
CA VAL A 18 -15.12 -8.76 21.90
C VAL A 18 -15.00 -8.00 20.57
N LEU A 19 -15.82 -8.34 19.57
CA LEU A 19 -15.80 -7.66 18.27
C LEU A 19 -16.42 -6.25 18.32
N PHE A 20 -17.49 -6.05 19.10
CA PHE A 20 -18.21 -4.77 19.14
C PHE A 20 -17.74 -3.82 20.25
N PHE A 21 -17.10 -4.33 21.30
CA PHE A 21 -16.53 -3.54 22.39
C PHE A 21 -15.05 -3.89 22.58
N PRO A 22 -14.16 -3.43 21.69
CA PRO A 22 -12.73 -3.54 21.92
C PRO A 22 -12.37 -2.65 23.11
N THR A 23 -12.18 -3.25 24.28
CA THR A 23 -11.61 -2.57 25.46
C THR A 23 -10.12 -2.36 25.24
N GLY A 24 -9.79 -1.47 24.32
CA GLY A 24 -8.43 -0.99 24.09
C GLY A 24 -8.15 0.19 24.99
N THR A 25 -7.77 -0.04 26.25
CA THR A 25 -6.94 0.93 26.98
C THR A 25 -5.51 0.78 26.46
N ASN A 26 -5.25 1.37 25.30
CA ASN A 26 -3.89 1.56 24.84
C ASN A 26 -3.34 2.77 25.59
N ASP A 27 -2.70 2.51 26.73
CA ASP A 27 -1.78 3.46 27.36
C ASP A 27 -0.65 3.75 26.38
N TYR A 28 -0.82 4.80 25.58
CA TYR A 28 0.30 5.45 24.91
C TYR A 28 1.03 6.27 25.96
N GLN A 29 1.94 5.58 26.66
CA GLN A 29 2.98 6.17 27.47
C GLN A 29 3.82 7.08 26.55
N ASN A 30 3.62 8.39 26.65
CA ASN A 30 4.47 9.42 26.04
C ASN A 30 5.80 9.49 26.79
N PRO A 31 6.96 9.25 26.17
CA PRO A 31 8.24 9.62 26.74
C PRO A 31 8.88 10.68 25.85
N SER A 32 8.61 11.96 26.14
CA SER A 32 9.47 13.08 25.71
C SER A 32 8.97 14.42 26.27
N GLU A 33 9.08 14.58 27.59
CA GLU A 33 9.40 15.89 28.16
C GLU A 33 10.88 15.90 28.54
N GLN A 34 11.51 17.06 28.34
CA GLN A 34 12.92 17.43 28.60
C GLN A 34 13.87 17.12 27.41
N ALA A 35 14.62 18.06 26.85
CA ALA A 35 14.99 19.41 27.27
C ALA A 35 15.63 20.19 26.10
N SER A 36 15.88 21.47 26.35
CA SER A 36 16.83 22.37 25.67
C SER A 36 16.23 23.31 24.64
N THR A 37 15.65 24.40 25.16
CA THR A 37 15.69 25.73 24.56
C THR A 37 17.08 26.09 24.03
N PRO A 38 17.23 26.49 22.75
CA PRO A 38 18.36 27.29 22.33
C PRO A 38 18.02 28.77 22.53
N THR A 39 18.72 29.39 23.47
CA THR A 39 18.84 30.83 23.63
C THR A 39 19.21 31.46 22.28
N VAL A 40 18.34 32.31 21.74
CA VAL A 40 18.63 33.14 20.56
C VAL A 40 19.54 34.28 21.02
N PRO A 41 20.75 34.45 20.44
CA PRO A 41 21.52 35.66 20.67
C PRO A 41 20.86 36.81 19.91
N GLU A 42 20.51 37.84 20.67
CA GLU A 42 20.05 39.14 20.23
C GLU A 42 21.09 39.76 19.26
N GLY A 43 20.64 40.16 18.07
CA GLY A 43 21.45 40.97 17.15
C GLY A 43 21.78 40.32 15.81
N SER A 44 20.80 40.28 14.90
CA SER A 44 21.10 40.50 13.49
C SER A 44 19.87 41.07 12.80
N LYS A 45 19.97 42.33 12.35
CA LYS A 45 19.06 42.94 11.39
C LYS A 45 19.16 42.13 10.09
N VAL A 46 18.33 41.11 9.95
CA VAL A 46 17.97 40.57 8.65
C VAL A 46 16.64 41.20 8.31
N GLU A 47 16.64 42.02 7.27
CA GLU A 47 15.42 42.50 6.60
C GLU A 47 14.52 41.31 6.35
N GLN A 48 13.53 41.14 7.22
CA GLN A 48 12.42 40.26 7.01
C GLN A 48 11.57 40.96 5.95
N ALA A 49 11.95 40.78 4.69
CA ALA A 49 11.06 41.02 3.57
C ALA A 49 9.77 40.28 3.92
N ALA A 50 8.72 41.04 4.18
CA ALA A 50 7.41 40.55 4.50
C ALA A 50 7.03 39.56 3.39
N ARG A 51 7.14 38.26 3.67
CA ARG A 51 6.40 37.26 2.90
C ARG A 51 4.95 37.54 3.22
N ALA A 52 4.31 38.26 2.31
CA ALA A 52 2.87 38.43 2.31
C ALA A 52 2.25 37.04 2.50
N ASN A 53 1.42 36.91 3.54
CA ASN A 53 0.50 35.81 3.73
C ASN A 53 -0.63 35.96 2.68
N ASP A 54 -0.27 36.02 1.40
CA ASP A 54 -1.24 36.07 0.33
C ASP A 54 -1.80 34.67 0.17
N ALA A 55 -3.09 34.53 0.48
CA ALA A 55 -3.83 33.33 0.13
C ALA A 55 -3.62 33.05 -1.37
N PRO A 56 -3.45 31.78 -1.76
CA PRO A 56 -3.20 31.42 -3.16
C PRO A 56 -4.28 32.02 -4.05
N THR A 57 -3.85 32.61 -5.17
CA THR A 57 -4.80 33.20 -6.12
C THR A 57 -5.68 32.11 -6.73
N ALA A 58 -6.91 32.44 -7.15
CA ALA A 58 -7.82 31.47 -7.77
C ALA A 58 -7.18 30.73 -8.97
N MET A 59 -6.29 31.39 -9.71
CA MET A 59 -5.55 30.80 -10.84
C MET A 59 -4.50 29.78 -10.38
N GLU A 60 -3.86 30.00 -9.23
CA GLU A 60 -2.90 29.09 -8.62
C GLU A 60 -3.60 27.85 -8.03
N GLU A 61 -4.76 28.04 -7.41
CA GLU A 61 -5.58 26.93 -6.90
C GLU A 61 -6.10 26.04 -8.02
N GLU A 62 -6.57 26.61 -9.14
CA GLU A 62 -7.00 25.85 -10.31
C GLU A 62 -5.83 25.06 -10.91
N THR A 63 -4.65 25.66 -11.00
CA THR A 63 -3.44 24.98 -11.50
C THR A 63 -3.07 23.81 -10.61
N ARG A 64 -3.06 24.00 -9.28
CA ARG A 64 -2.81 22.95 -8.30
C ARG A 64 -3.83 21.81 -8.44
N TYR A 65 -5.10 22.14 -8.60
CA TYR A 65 -6.16 21.16 -8.77
C TYR A 65 -5.97 20.30 -10.04
N ARG A 66 -5.63 20.93 -11.17
CA ARG A 66 -5.34 20.21 -12.42
C ARG A 66 -4.13 19.28 -12.29
N LEU A 67 -3.08 19.70 -11.59
CA LEU A 67 -1.91 18.86 -11.31
C LEU A 67 -2.28 17.65 -10.45
N MET A 68 -3.08 17.84 -9.40
CA MET A 68 -3.57 16.75 -8.56
C MET A 68 -4.40 15.75 -9.36
N GLN A 69 -5.31 16.22 -10.22
CA GLN A 69 -6.09 15.33 -11.10
C GLN A 69 -5.20 14.52 -12.04
N ALA A 70 -4.18 15.16 -12.64
CA ALA A 70 -3.25 14.48 -13.55
C ALA A 70 -2.45 13.38 -12.84
N GLU A 71 -1.93 13.65 -11.64
CA GLU A 71 -1.24 12.63 -10.83
C GLU A 71 -2.20 11.51 -10.39
N PHE A 72 -3.42 11.86 -10.01
CA PHE A 72 -4.42 10.87 -9.60
C PHE A 72 -4.77 9.93 -10.77
N ALA A 73 -4.90 10.45 -11.99
CA ALA A 73 -5.13 9.64 -13.18
C ALA A 73 -3.97 8.65 -13.44
N LYS A 74 -2.73 9.05 -13.19
CA LYS A 74 -1.56 8.16 -13.26
C LYS A 74 -1.64 7.07 -12.20
N LEU A 75 -1.97 7.42 -10.96
CA LEU A 75 -2.16 6.46 -9.87
C LEU A 75 -3.23 5.42 -10.19
N GLU A 76 -4.40 5.84 -10.68
CA GLU A 76 -5.46 4.91 -11.07
C GLU A 76 -5.00 3.96 -12.17
N LYS A 77 -4.28 4.47 -13.18
CA LYS A 77 -3.69 3.64 -14.22
C LYS A 77 -2.73 2.61 -13.63
N GLY A 78 -1.81 3.03 -12.75
CA GLY A 78 -0.88 2.14 -12.07
C GLY A 78 -1.59 1.04 -11.27
N ARG A 79 -2.67 1.37 -10.56
CA ARG A 79 -3.49 0.40 -9.81
C ARG A 79 -4.15 -0.62 -10.73
N ARG A 80 -4.68 -0.18 -11.89
CA ARG A 80 -5.26 -1.09 -12.89
C ARG A 80 -4.21 -2.04 -13.47
N ASP A 81 -3.03 -1.52 -13.80
CA ASP A 81 -1.94 -2.32 -14.36
C ASP A 81 -1.41 -3.35 -13.35
N LEU A 82 -1.25 -2.95 -12.08
CA LEU A 82 -0.91 -3.85 -10.98
C LEU A 82 -1.96 -4.95 -10.80
N LYS A 83 -3.25 -4.59 -10.76
CA LYS A 83 -4.36 -5.55 -10.64
C LYS A 83 -4.34 -6.58 -11.77
N ARG A 84 -4.14 -6.12 -13.01
CA ARG A 84 -4.06 -6.99 -14.19
C ARG A 84 -2.89 -7.97 -14.08
N ARG A 85 -1.71 -7.47 -13.68
CA ARG A 85 -0.50 -8.28 -13.55
C ARG A 85 -0.63 -9.33 -12.45
N LEU A 86 -1.10 -8.95 -11.27
CA LEU A 86 -1.40 -9.89 -10.18
C LEU A 86 -2.38 -10.97 -10.61
N GLY A 87 -3.45 -10.61 -11.34
CA GLY A 87 -4.40 -11.57 -11.88
C GLY A 87 -3.75 -12.60 -12.82
N LYS A 88 -2.89 -12.14 -13.74
CA LYS A 88 -2.15 -13.01 -14.67
C LYS A 88 -1.20 -13.96 -13.92
N LEU A 89 -0.43 -13.44 -12.98
CA LEU A 89 0.51 -14.24 -12.18
C LEU A 89 -0.22 -15.28 -11.34
N ARG A 90 -1.32 -14.90 -10.68
CA ARG A 90 -2.15 -15.84 -9.91
C ARG A 90 -2.68 -16.98 -10.79
N TYR A 91 -3.07 -16.67 -12.03
CA TYR A 91 -3.51 -17.69 -12.98
C TYR A 91 -2.38 -18.69 -13.30
N HIS A 92 -1.17 -18.21 -13.61
CA HIS A 92 -0.03 -19.08 -13.90
C HIS A 92 0.43 -19.89 -12.68
N LEU A 93 0.37 -19.32 -11.48
CA LEU A 93 0.76 -20.00 -10.24
C LEU A 93 -0.16 -21.15 -9.85
N LYS A 94 -1.40 -21.20 -10.38
CA LYS A 94 -2.38 -22.22 -10.01
C LYS A 94 -1.95 -23.63 -10.42
N ASP A 95 -1.22 -23.74 -11.53
CA ASP A 95 -0.88 -25.01 -12.16
C ASP A 95 0.59 -25.41 -11.91
N ILE A 96 1.30 -24.70 -11.03
CA ILE A 96 2.73 -24.93 -10.74
C ILE A 96 2.90 -25.27 -9.27
N GLN A 97 3.68 -26.32 -8.99
CA GLN A 97 4.14 -26.63 -7.64
C GLN A 97 5.50 -25.98 -7.40
N LEU A 98 5.55 -25.04 -6.45
CA LEU A 98 6.77 -24.36 -6.07
C LEU A 98 7.40 -25.00 -4.83
N PRO A 99 8.74 -25.04 -4.73
CA PRO A 99 9.43 -25.34 -3.47
C PRO A 99 8.98 -24.40 -2.36
N ALA A 100 8.93 -24.88 -1.11
CA ALA A 100 8.37 -24.12 0.02
C ALA A 100 8.94 -22.70 0.17
N MET A 101 10.26 -22.53 0.02
CA MET A 101 10.89 -21.20 0.11
C MET A 101 10.43 -20.25 -1.00
N GLN A 102 10.36 -20.73 -2.25
CA GLN A 102 9.90 -19.93 -3.39
C GLN A 102 8.41 -19.63 -3.30
N ALA A 103 7.61 -20.58 -2.81
CA ALA A 103 6.18 -20.37 -2.56
C ALA A 103 5.94 -19.26 -1.53
N GLN A 104 6.76 -19.21 -0.47
CA GLN A 104 6.69 -18.15 0.53
C GLN A 104 7.04 -16.78 -0.08
N GLU A 105 8.15 -16.69 -0.81
CA GLU A 105 8.58 -15.46 -1.48
C GLU A 105 7.51 -14.93 -2.43
N VAL A 106 6.97 -15.79 -3.29
CA VAL A 106 5.87 -15.45 -4.19
C VAL A 106 4.65 -14.96 -3.41
N ASN A 107 4.28 -15.66 -2.33
CA ASN A 107 3.12 -15.27 -1.53
C ASN A 107 3.31 -13.89 -0.87
N GLU A 108 4.49 -13.59 -0.32
CA GLU A 108 4.79 -12.29 0.27
C GLU A 108 4.70 -11.15 -0.76
N VAL A 109 5.31 -11.33 -1.93
CA VAL A 109 5.28 -10.33 -3.01
C VAL A 109 3.86 -10.12 -3.51
N MET A 110 3.12 -11.20 -3.79
CA MET A 110 1.74 -11.13 -4.29
C MET A 110 0.81 -10.49 -3.24
N LEU A 111 0.94 -10.87 -1.97
CA LEU A 111 0.13 -10.33 -0.87
C LEU A 111 0.35 -8.82 -0.69
N ASN A 112 1.59 -8.36 -0.79
CA ASN A 112 1.90 -6.93 -0.71
C ASN A 112 1.22 -6.14 -1.84
N GLY A 113 1.24 -6.67 -3.07
CA GLY A 113 0.51 -6.08 -4.20
C GLY A 113 -1.01 -6.04 -3.97
N TYR A 114 -1.61 -7.13 -3.49
CA TYR A 114 -3.05 -7.19 -3.20
C TYR A 114 -3.45 -6.24 -2.07
N LYS A 115 -2.67 -6.12 -1.00
CA LYS A 115 -2.93 -5.19 0.11
C LYS A 115 -3.03 -3.75 -0.40
N LEU A 116 -2.11 -3.30 -1.26
CA LEU A 116 -2.15 -1.96 -1.84
C LEU A 116 -3.43 -1.68 -2.65
N LEU A 117 -3.99 -2.70 -3.30
CA LEU A 117 -5.22 -2.56 -4.08
C LEU A 117 -6.49 -2.62 -3.23
N HIS A 118 -6.49 -3.42 -2.16
CA HIS A 118 -7.67 -3.61 -1.30
C HIS A 118 -7.82 -2.52 -0.24
N THR A 119 -6.70 -1.95 0.23
CA THR A 119 -6.68 -0.85 1.19
C THR A 119 -5.97 0.36 0.58
N PRO A 120 -6.55 0.98 -0.48
CA PRO A 120 -5.95 2.15 -1.08
C PRO A 120 -5.92 3.29 -0.06
N LYS A 121 -4.81 4.04 0.00
CA LYS A 121 -4.77 5.27 0.81
C LYS A 121 -5.89 6.20 0.32
N MET A 122 -6.71 6.70 1.25
CA MET A 122 -7.76 7.67 0.92
C MET A 122 -7.11 9.02 0.62
N LEU A 123 -6.78 9.21 -0.65
CA LEU A 123 -6.25 10.47 -1.17
C LEU A 123 -7.43 11.39 -1.48
N GLY A 124 -8.00 11.97 -0.43
CA GLY A 124 -9.12 12.91 -0.52
C GLY A 124 -8.66 14.36 -0.78
N ALA A 125 -9.53 15.33 -0.48
CA ALA A 125 -9.28 16.77 -0.64
C ALA A 125 -8.05 17.33 0.12
N PHE A 126 -7.40 16.52 0.95
CA PHE A 126 -6.23 16.88 1.76
C PHE A 126 -4.92 16.27 1.28
N SER A 127 -4.93 15.46 0.22
CA SER A 127 -3.69 14.95 -0.36
C SER A 127 -3.15 15.93 -1.39
N ASP A 128 -1.92 16.37 -1.17
CA ASP A 128 -1.18 17.17 -2.14
C ASP A 128 -0.65 16.29 -3.29
N VAL A 129 -0.14 16.95 -4.32
CA VAL A 129 0.48 16.29 -5.48
C VAL A 129 1.57 15.31 -5.04
N ALA A 130 2.35 15.65 -4.00
CA ALA A 130 3.41 14.82 -3.47
C ALA A 130 2.88 13.52 -2.84
N GLY A 131 1.82 13.58 -2.04
CA GLY A 131 1.19 12.40 -1.44
C GLY A 131 0.57 11.46 -2.49
N ILE A 132 0.03 12.00 -3.57
CA ILE A 132 -0.46 11.18 -4.71
C ILE A 132 0.73 10.52 -5.42
N ALA A 133 1.81 11.26 -5.67
CA ALA A 133 3.02 10.75 -6.31
C ALA A 133 3.73 9.67 -5.45
N GLU A 134 3.75 9.84 -4.14
CA GLU A 134 4.29 8.85 -3.20
C GLU A 134 3.52 7.53 -3.29
N GLU A 135 2.18 7.59 -3.26
CA GLU A 135 1.35 6.39 -3.40
C GLU A 135 1.53 5.75 -4.78
N LEU A 136 1.65 6.54 -5.84
CA LEU A 136 2.00 6.02 -7.17
C LEU A 136 3.37 5.31 -7.14
N GLY A 137 4.35 5.86 -6.44
CA GLY A 137 5.66 5.23 -6.21
C GLY A 137 5.53 3.86 -5.55
N ARG A 138 4.69 3.73 -4.52
CA ARG A 138 4.43 2.44 -3.85
C ARG A 138 3.77 1.42 -4.79
N VAL A 139 2.80 1.86 -5.59
CA VAL A 139 2.15 1.00 -6.60
C VAL A 139 3.15 0.55 -7.65
N ASN A 140 4.01 1.43 -8.15
CA ASN A 140 5.03 1.10 -9.14
C ASN A 140 6.10 0.16 -8.56
N TYR A 141 6.50 0.35 -7.31
CA TYR A 141 7.40 -0.56 -6.63
C TYR A 141 6.80 -1.97 -6.53
N ALA A 142 5.55 -2.07 -6.08
CA ALA A 142 4.85 -3.35 -6.01
C ALA A 142 4.65 -3.98 -7.40
N TYR A 143 4.44 -3.17 -8.44
CA TYR A 143 4.39 -3.66 -9.81
C TYR A 143 5.73 -4.24 -10.25
N ALA A 144 6.84 -3.57 -9.97
CA ALA A 144 8.18 -4.02 -10.32
C ALA A 144 8.60 -5.26 -9.54
N SER A 145 8.24 -5.37 -8.25
CA SER A 145 8.56 -6.57 -7.45
C SER A 145 7.95 -7.85 -8.01
N LEU A 146 6.91 -7.75 -8.83
CA LEU A 146 6.32 -8.91 -9.52
C LEU A 146 7.23 -9.51 -10.59
N ASP A 147 8.30 -8.82 -11.01
CA ASP A 147 9.33 -9.39 -11.88
C ASP A 147 9.99 -10.62 -11.24
N GLU A 148 10.12 -10.63 -9.91
CA GLU A 148 10.65 -11.77 -9.17
C GLU A 148 9.72 -12.99 -9.27
N VAL A 149 8.41 -12.76 -9.19
CA VAL A 149 7.42 -13.83 -9.36
C VAL A 149 7.47 -14.38 -10.79
N ASP A 150 7.61 -13.51 -11.80
CA ASP A 150 7.80 -13.94 -13.19
C ASP A 150 9.08 -14.77 -13.36
N ARG A 151 10.18 -14.40 -12.69
CA ARG A 151 11.44 -15.17 -12.70
C ARG A 151 11.26 -16.57 -12.10
N ILE A 152 10.63 -16.67 -10.93
CA ILE A 152 10.36 -17.96 -10.27
C ILE A 152 9.44 -18.82 -11.15
N LEU A 153 8.42 -18.22 -11.76
CA LEU A 153 7.53 -18.94 -12.69
C LEU A 153 8.28 -19.49 -13.89
N GLN A 154 9.20 -18.74 -14.48
CA GLN A 154 10.00 -19.19 -15.63
C GLN A 154 10.93 -20.34 -15.27
N GLN A 155 11.53 -20.32 -14.07
CA GLN A 155 12.41 -21.39 -13.58
C GLN A 155 11.67 -22.71 -13.32
N ASN A 156 10.38 -22.63 -12.98
CA ASN A 156 9.57 -23.79 -12.62
C ASN A 156 8.52 -24.15 -13.67
N LYS A 157 8.53 -23.48 -14.83
CA LYS A 157 7.60 -23.81 -15.92
C LYS A 157 8.00 -25.18 -16.49
N PRO A 158 7.07 -26.13 -16.61
CA PRO A 158 7.37 -27.39 -17.27
C PRO A 158 7.81 -27.12 -18.70
N VAL A 159 8.88 -27.79 -19.13
CA VAL A 159 9.38 -27.74 -20.51
C VAL A 159 8.38 -28.49 -21.39
N GLU A 160 7.31 -27.82 -21.81
CA GLU A 160 6.55 -28.28 -22.97
C GLU A 160 7.33 -27.92 -24.24
N GLU A 161 7.95 -28.95 -24.82
CA GLU A 161 8.39 -29.08 -26.22
C GLU A 161 9.05 -27.86 -26.89
N THR A 162 10.38 -27.80 -26.78
CA THR A 162 11.24 -27.36 -27.89
C THR A 162 11.54 -28.55 -28.84
N ALA A 163 10.54 -29.42 -29.06
CA ALA A 163 10.66 -30.62 -29.87
C ALA A 163 9.67 -30.62 -31.05
N THR A 164 9.66 -29.57 -31.85
CA THR A 164 9.18 -29.64 -33.25
C THR A 164 10.06 -28.74 -34.12
N GLY A 165 11.28 -29.19 -34.34
CA GLY A 165 12.27 -28.51 -35.20
C GLY A 165 13.30 -29.50 -35.74
N SER A 166 12.86 -30.71 -36.11
CA SER A 166 13.65 -31.66 -36.87
C SER A 166 12.69 -32.58 -37.62
N GLN A 167 12.19 -32.10 -38.75
CA GLN A 167 11.84 -32.96 -39.87
C GLN A 167 12.44 -32.32 -41.13
N GLU A 168 13.51 -32.99 -41.56
CA GLU A 168 14.05 -33.22 -42.91
C GLU A 168 13.73 -32.24 -44.05
#